data_AF-A0A9E1Q2Y9-F1
#
_entry.id   AF-A0A9E1Q2Y9-F1
#
_cell.length_a   1.000
_cell.length_b   1.000
_cell.length_c   1.000
_cell.angle_alpha   90.00
_cell.angle_beta   90.00
_cell.angle_gamma   90.00
#
_symmetry.space_group_name_H-M   'P 1'
#
loop_
_entity.id
_entity.type
_entity.pdbx_description
1 polymer ?
#
loop_
_entity_poly.entity_id
_entity_poly.type
_entity_poly.pdbx_seq_one_letter_code
_entity_poly.pdbx_strand_id
1 'polypeptide(L)'
;NRVALGDILNTIFGTDTRAHWIEKLADAGIPAGEVREVDQALESMEVAARNLVMAQAHPVHNDLRGIRSPMNFSETPVRDPVAAPDLGADTEPVLRAIAGYDDVAVAAMRDAKAIP
;
A
#
# COMPACT_ATOMS: atom_id res chain seq x y z
N ASN A 1 3.39 -32.90 22.40
CA ASN A 1 4.67 -33.05 21.68
C ASN A 1 5.11 -31.81 20.89
N ARG A 2 4.25 -30.79 20.66
CA ARG A 2 4.59 -29.58 19.89
C ARG A 2 5.93 -28.91 20.27
N VAL A 3 6.17 -28.64 21.55
CA VAL A 3 7.38 -27.94 22.02
C VAL A 3 8.64 -28.75 21.71
N ALA A 4 8.68 -30.01 22.15
CA ALA A 4 9.80 -30.91 21.90
C ALA A 4 10.10 -31.10 20.40
N LEU A 5 9.05 -31.16 19.55
CA LEU A 5 9.24 -31.23 18.10
C LEU A 5 9.81 -29.92 17.53
N GLY A 6 9.35 -28.77 18.03
CA GLY A 6 9.87 -27.47 17.66
C GLY A 6 11.37 -27.33 17.96
N ASP A 7 11.82 -27.79 19.13
CA ASP A 7 13.23 -27.72 19.52
C ASP A 7 14.14 -28.54 18.59
N ILE A 8 13.68 -29.74 18.21
CA ILE A 8 14.39 -30.60 17.25
C ILE A 8 14.45 -29.92 15.88
N LEU A 9 13.32 -29.43 15.37
CA LEU A 9 13.25 -28.78 14.06
C LEU A 9 14.08 -27.50 14.01
N ASN A 10 14.08 -26.67 15.05
CA ASN A 10 14.90 -25.47 15.12
C ASN A 10 16.40 -25.79 15.09
N THR A 11 16.80 -26.85 15.80
CA THR A 11 18.20 -27.32 15.77
C THR A 11 18.60 -27.73 14.35
N ILE A 12 17.72 -28.44 13.63
CA ILE A 12 17.97 -28.88 12.25
C ILE A 12 17.96 -27.69 11.28
N PHE A 13 16.95 -26.82 11.32
CA PHE A 13 16.89 -25.68 10.42
C PHE A 13 18.06 -24.71 10.60
N GLY A 14 18.66 -24.66 11.81
CA GLY A 14 19.87 -23.89 12.07
C GLY A 14 21.15 -24.42 11.41
N THR A 15 21.15 -25.62 10.80
CA THR A 15 22.36 -26.21 10.19
C THR A 15 22.60 -25.80 8.74
N ASP A 16 21.66 -25.12 8.09
CA ASP A 16 21.78 -24.72 6.69
C ASP A 16 21.04 -23.41 6.41
N THR A 17 21.23 -22.86 5.22
CA THR A 17 20.61 -21.63 4.74
C THR A 17 19.10 -21.81 4.53
N ARG A 18 18.36 -20.69 4.59
CA ARG A 18 16.93 -20.69 4.25
C ARG A 18 16.67 -21.22 2.83
N ALA A 19 17.56 -20.91 1.88
CA ALA A 19 17.42 -21.29 0.48
C ALA A 19 17.46 -22.82 0.33
N HIS A 20 18.43 -23.48 0.99
CA HIS A 20 18.52 -24.93 1.04
C HIS A 20 17.23 -25.58 1.56
N TRP A 21 16.71 -25.08 2.70
CA TRP A 21 15.52 -25.65 3.31
C TRP A 21 14.25 -25.42 2.48
N ILE A 22 14.11 -24.25 1.85
CA ILE A 22 12.94 -23.97 0.99
C ILE A 22 12.92 -24.90 -0.22
N GLU A 23 14.05 -25.10 -0.88
CA GLU A 23 14.18 -26.04 -2.01
C GLU A 23 13.84 -27.47 -1.56
N LYS A 24 14.47 -27.94 -0.47
CA LYS A 24 14.26 -29.28 0.06
C LYS A 24 12.81 -29.54 0.51
N LEU A 25 12.15 -28.54 1.09
CA LEU A 25 10.75 -28.65 1.50
C LEU A 25 9.82 -28.66 0.28
N ALA A 26 10.11 -27.83 -0.74
CA ALA A 26 9.37 -27.82 -1.99
C ALA A 26 9.44 -29.17 -2.73
N ASP A 27 10.63 -29.79 -2.81
CA ASP A 27 10.82 -31.13 -3.38
C ASP A 27 10.03 -32.21 -2.64
N ALA A 28 9.83 -32.03 -1.34
CA ALA A 28 9.00 -32.89 -0.50
C ALA A 28 7.49 -32.58 -0.59
N GLY A 29 7.08 -31.60 -1.40
CA GLY A 29 5.69 -31.14 -1.52
C GLY A 29 5.20 -30.37 -0.30
N ILE A 30 6.11 -29.88 0.55
CA ILE A 30 5.79 -29.11 1.75
C ILE A 30 5.84 -27.62 1.39
N PRO A 31 4.71 -26.89 1.50
CA PRO A 31 4.70 -25.46 1.20
C PRO A 31 5.51 -24.70 2.24
N ALA A 32 6.55 -24.00 1.77
CA ALA A 32 7.38 -23.10 2.55
C ALA A 32 7.69 -21.84 1.73
N GLY A 33 7.91 -20.72 2.40
CA GLY A 33 8.24 -19.45 1.77
C GLY A 33 9.24 -18.67 2.60
N GLU A 34 9.94 -17.75 1.96
CA GLU A 34 10.87 -16.86 2.64
C GLU A 34 10.14 -15.85 3.53
N VAL A 35 10.69 -15.60 4.72
CA VAL A 35 10.40 -14.38 5.46
C VAL A 35 11.26 -13.28 4.86
N ARG A 36 10.63 -12.40 4.09
CA ARG A 36 11.29 -11.28 3.40
C ARG A 36 11.30 -10.03 4.27
N GLU A 37 12.35 -9.25 4.14
CA GLU A 37 12.37 -7.86 4.63
C GLU A 37 11.42 -6.99 3.80
N VAL A 38 11.08 -5.80 4.29
CA VAL A 38 10.09 -4.93 3.66
C VAL A 38 10.49 -4.51 2.24
N ASP A 39 11.75 -4.15 2.03
CA ASP A 39 12.32 -3.81 0.72
C ASP A 39 12.25 -4.99 -0.25
N GLN A 40 12.68 -6.17 0.19
CA GLN A 40 12.62 -7.42 -0.58
C GLN A 40 11.19 -7.79 -0.95
N ALA A 41 10.23 -7.56 -0.05
CA ALA A 41 8.82 -7.80 -0.31
C ALA A 41 8.28 -6.85 -1.39
N LEU A 42 8.62 -5.55 -1.31
CA LEU A 42 8.21 -4.52 -2.27
C LEU A 42 8.86 -4.67 -3.65
N GLU A 43 9.98 -5.39 -3.74
CA GLU A 43 10.70 -5.66 -5.00
C GLU A 43 10.45 -7.07 -5.54
N SER A 44 9.58 -7.84 -4.87
CA SER A 44 9.30 -9.23 -5.23
C SER A 44 8.59 -9.38 -6.59
N MET A 45 8.76 -10.54 -7.23
CA MET A 45 8.14 -10.85 -8.50
C MET A 45 6.60 -10.80 -8.42
N GLU A 46 6.04 -11.20 -7.29
CA GLU A 46 4.61 -11.21 -7.01
C GLU A 46 4.04 -9.78 -6.95
N VAL A 47 4.81 -8.85 -6.39
CA VAL A 47 4.48 -7.41 -6.37
C VAL A 47 4.58 -6.80 -7.76
N ALA A 48 5.64 -7.12 -8.50
CA ALA A 48 5.83 -6.64 -9.87
C ALA A 48 4.75 -7.17 -10.82
N ALA A 49 4.43 -8.47 -10.76
CA ALA A 49 3.40 -9.10 -11.59
C ALA A 49 2.00 -8.50 -11.38
N ARG A 50 1.77 -7.85 -10.23
CA ARG A 50 0.50 -7.21 -9.87
C ARG A 50 0.56 -5.68 -9.92
N ASN A 51 1.68 -5.10 -10.34
CA ASN A 51 1.93 -3.66 -10.33
C ASN A 51 1.56 -2.99 -8.98
N LEU A 52 1.91 -3.61 -7.85
CA LEU A 52 1.43 -3.12 -6.54
C LEU A 52 2.16 -1.86 -6.06
N VAL A 53 3.40 -1.65 -6.48
CA VAL A 53 4.15 -0.43 -6.20
C VAL A 53 3.88 0.59 -7.29
N MET A 54 3.44 1.77 -6.90
CA MET A 54 3.19 2.89 -7.80
C MET A 54 4.04 4.10 -7.44
N ALA A 55 4.23 4.96 -8.42
CA ALA A 55 4.76 6.29 -8.24
C ALA A 55 3.62 7.29 -8.38
N GLN A 56 3.47 8.16 -7.40
CA GLN A 56 2.46 9.21 -7.37
C GLN A 56 3.15 10.55 -7.40
N ALA A 57 2.90 11.34 -8.45
CA ALA A 57 3.36 12.72 -8.51
C ALA A 57 2.76 13.51 -7.35
N HIS A 58 3.59 14.18 -6.56
CA HIS A 58 3.15 14.99 -5.44
C HIS A 58 3.48 16.47 -5.72
N PRO A 59 2.58 17.43 -5.45
CA PRO A 59 2.80 18.83 -5.82
C PRO A 59 3.98 19.47 -5.06
N VAL A 60 4.24 19.03 -3.83
CA VAL A 60 5.29 19.57 -2.95
C VAL A 60 6.52 18.66 -2.83
N HIS A 61 6.38 17.38 -3.17
CA HIS A 61 7.44 16.38 -2.98
C HIS A 61 7.73 15.73 -4.33
N ASN A 62 8.94 15.20 -4.53
CA ASN A 62 9.19 14.34 -5.69
C ASN A 62 8.26 13.12 -5.66
N ASP A 63 8.18 12.39 -6.77
CA ASP A 63 7.34 11.19 -6.92
C ASP A 63 7.41 10.28 -5.68
N LEU A 64 6.27 10.14 -5.02
CA LEU A 64 6.12 9.33 -3.82
C LEU A 64 5.84 7.88 -4.23
N ARG A 65 6.63 6.95 -3.68
CA ARG A 65 6.35 5.52 -3.82
C ARG A 65 5.26 5.13 -2.83
N GLY A 66 4.20 4.52 -3.36
CA GLY A 66 3.08 4.03 -2.57
C GLY A 66 2.68 2.59 -2.95
N ILE A 67 1.77 2.02 -2.17
CA ILE A 67 1.16 0.72 -2.45
C ILE A 67 -0.27 0.95 -2.96
N ARG A 68 -0.58 0.48 -4.16
CA ARG A 68 -1.96 0.54 -4.70
C ARG A 68 -2.84 -0.55 -4.11
N SER A 69 -4.14 -0.44 -4.31
CA SER A 69 -5.08 -1.50 -3.93
C SER A 69 -4.66 -2.85 -4.55
N PRO A 70 -4.62 -3.94 -3.76
CA PRO A 70 -4.27 -5.26 -4.29
C PRO A 70 -5.40 -5.91 -5.11
N MET A 71 -6.59 -5.31 -5.09
CA MET A 71 -7.77 -5.79 -5.79
C MET A 71 -7.75 -5.35 -7.25
N ASN A 72 -8.04 -6.29 -8.15
CA ASN A 72 -8.24 -6.03 -9.57
C ASN A 72 -9.67 -6.43 -9.95
N PHE A 73 -10.44 -5.47 -10.45
CA PHE A 73 -11.81 -5.69 -10.90
C PHE A 73 -11.87 -5.52 -12.42
N SER A 74 -12.50 -6.48 -13.11
CA SER A 74 -12.61 -6.48 -14.58
C SER A 74 -13.60 -5.46 -15.11
N GLU A 75 -14.73 -5.26 -14.43
CA GLU A 75 -15.80 -4.36 -14.86
C GLU A 75 -15.69 -2.95 -14.28
N THR A 76 -15.12 -2.83 -13.08
CA THR A 76 -14.95 -1.57 -12.35
C THR A 76 -13.51 -1.38 -11.91
N PRO A 77 -12.57 -1.15 -12.85
CA PRO A 77 -11.15 -1.02 -12.53
C PRO A 77 -10.90 -0.02 -11.40
N VAL A 78 -10.00 -0.38 -10.48
CA VAL A 78 -9.62 0.49 -9.38
C VAL A 78 -8.96 1.74 -9.96
N ARG A 79 -9.41 2.91 -9.53
CA ARG A 79 -8.80 4.19 -9.91
C ARG A 79 -7.36 4.24 -9.43
N ASP A 80 -6.49 4.78 -10.26
CA ASP A 80 -5.14 5.10 -9.83
C ASP A 80 -5.21 6.19 -8.74
N PRO A 81 -4.45 6.03 -7.66
CA PRO A 81 -4.46 7.00 -6.59
C PRO A 81 -3.73 8.27 -7.02
N VAL A 82 -4.23 9.37 -6.49
CA VAL A 82 -3.72 10.72 -6.71
C VAL A 82 -3.16 11.25 -5.40
N ALA A 83 -2.32 12.29 -5.49
CA ALA A 83 -1.81 12.98 -4.32
C ALA A 83 -2.93 13.34 -3.35
N ALA A 84 -2.65 13.17 -2.06
CA ALA A 84 -3.54 13.69 -1.04
C ALA A 84 -3.71 15.19 -1.26
N PRO A 85 -4.95 15.70 -1.27
CA PRO A 85 -5.17 17.12 -1.45
C PRO A 85 -4.57 17.91 -0.30
N ASP A 86 -4.13 19.13 -0.58
CA ASP A 86 -3.73 20.08 0.46
C ASP A 86 -4.93 20.44 1.35
N LEU A 87 -4.63 20.93 2.54
CA LEU A 87 -5.64 21.43 3.46
C LEU A 87 -6.49 22.50 2.76
N GLY A 88 -7.78 22.23 2.62
CA GLY A 88 -8.75 23.16 2.05
C GLY A 88 -8.96 23.07 0.55
N ALA A 89 -8.21 22.23 -0.19
CA ALA A 89 -8.26 22.19 -1.66
C ALA A 89 -9.68 21.98 -2.24
N ASP A 90 -10.52 21.18 -1.56
CA ASP A 90 -11.89 20.87 -1.99
C ASP A 90 -12.98 21.71 -1.29
N THR A 91 -12.61 22.67 -0.42
CA THR A 91 -13.57 23.44 0.38
C THR A 91 -14.58 24.18 -0.48
N GLU A 92 -14.12 25.04 -1.40
CA GLU A 92 -15.05 25.82 -2.22
C GLU A 92 -15.79 24.98 -3.27
N PRO A 93 -15.16 24.04 -3.99
CA PRO A 93 -15.87 23.15 -4.89
C PRO A 93 -17.05 22.44 -4.21
N VAL A 94 -16.86 21.94 -2.98
CA VAL A 94 -17.91 21.29 -2.20
C VAL A 94 -18.99 22.29 -1.75
N LEU A 95 -18.62 23.45 -1.23
CA LEU A 95 -19.58 24.47 -0.79
C LEU A 95 -20.49 24.93 -1.93
N ARG A 96 -19.95 25.09 -3.14
CA ARG A 96 -20.73 25.45 -4.32
C ARG A 96 -21.56 24.28 -4.84
N ALA A 97 -20.92 23.17 -5.16
CA ALA A 97 -21.55 22.08 -5.90
C ALA A 97 -22.51 21.23 -5.05
N ILE A 98 -22.24 21.08 -3.76
CA ILE A 98 -23.01 20.21 -2.86
C ILE A 98 -23.91 21.03 -1.95
N ALA A 99 -23.39 22.09 -1.34
CA ALA A 99 -24.16 22.92 -0.40
C ALA A 99 -24.92 24.08 -1.07
N GLY A 100 -24.64 24.39 -2.35
CA GLY A 100 -25.38 25.39 -3.12
C GLY A 100 -25.09 26.85 -2.72
N TYR A 101 -23.97 27.11 -2.06
CA TYR A 101 -23.57 28.48 -1.73
C TYR A 101 -23.12 29.24 -2.98
N ASP A 102 -23.52 30.50 -3.06
CA ASP A 102 -23.06 31.42 -4.10
C ASP A 102 -21.67 32.01 -3.77
N ASP A 103 -21.07 32.71 -4.74
CA ASP A 103 -19.74 33.28 -4.57
C ASP A 103 -19.69 34.34 -3.47
N VAL A 104 -20.81 35.01 -3.19
CA VAL A 104 -20.91 36.03 -2.14
C VAL A 104 -20.79 35.38 -0.77
N ALA A 105 -21.52 34.29 -0.53
CA ALA A 105 -21.47 33.55 0.72
C ALA A 105 -20.09 32.89 0.94
N VAL A 106 -19.50 32.29 -0.11
CA VAL A 106 -18.16 31.69 -0.03
C VAL A 106 -17.09 32.73 0.29
N ALA A 107 -17.15 33.91 -0.36
CA ALA A 107 -16.23 35.01 -0.06
C ALA A 107 -16.36 35.50 1.39
N ALA A 108 -17.59 35.67 1.89
CA ALA A 108 -17.84 36.09 3.27
C ALA A 108 -17.28 35.09 4.29
N MET A 109 -17.38 33.78 4.04
CA MET A 109 -16.82 32.74 4.91
C MET A 109 -15.29 32.78 4.93
N ARG A 110 -14.65 33.05 3.79
CA ARG A 110 -13.20 33.20 3.70
C ARG A 110 -12.73 34.43 4.48
N ASP A 111 -13.40 35.56 4.30
CA ASP A 111 -13.08 36.81 5.00
C ASP A 111 -13.24 36.66 6.52
N ALA A 112 -14.25 35.90 6.95
CA ALA A 112 -14.48 35.54 8.35
C ALA A 112 -13.50 34.47 8.90
N LYS A 113 -12.62 33.90 8.06
CA LYS A 113 -11.72 32.78 8.39
C LYS A 113 -12.45 31.53 8.90
N ALA A 114 -13.70 31.35 8.50
CA ALA A 114 -14.49 30.16 8.81
C ALA A 114 -14.08 28.97 7.93
N ILE A 115 -13.45 29.24 6.78
CA ILE A 115 -12.83 28.27 5.88
C ILE A 115 -11.38 28.67 5.60
N PRO A 116 -10.48 27.69 5.38
CA PRO A 116 -9.07 27.94 5.06
C PRO A 116 -8.86 28.69 3.75
#